data_AF-A0A0H3L7T4-F1
#
_entry.id   AF-A0A0H3L7T4-F1
#
_cell.length_a   1.000
_cell.length_b   1.000
_cell.length_c   1.000
_cell.angle_alpha   90.00
_cell.angle_beta   90.00
_cell.angle_gamma   90.00
#
_symmetry.space_group_name_H-M   'P 1'
#
loop_
_entity.id
_entity.type
_entity.pdbx_description
1 polymer ?
#
loop_
_entity_poly.entity_id
_entity_poly.type
_entity_poly.pdbx_seq_one_letter_code
_entity_poly.pdbx_strand_id
1 'polypeptide(L)'
;MKPGMTVTGRVAIRRAFEAIANYFQHQLVVEQGRMEVIEGAGTALVVMETVLRYPDGQGQSVESTRRATYVFRLESDNQWRCTVDNSYGTSLLDPVLSEQG
;
A
#
# COMPACT_ATOMS: atom_id res chain seq x y z
N MET A 1 -1.49 7.68 -0.94
CA MET A 1 -0.06 8.09 -1.09
C MET A 1 0.28 8.10 -2.56
N LYS A 2 1.03 9.08 -3.09
CA LYS A 2 1.54 9.08 -4.48
C LYS A 2 2.98 8.53 -4.54
N PRO A 3 3.45 8.01 -5.69
CA PRO A 3 4.87 7.67 -5.86
C PRO A 3 5.77 8.86 -5.49
N GLY A 4 6.91 8.58 -4.86
CA GLY A 4 7.86 9.60 -4.41
C GLY A 4 7.57 10.26 -3.05
N MET A 5 6.45 9.91 -2.38
CA MET A 5 6.13 10.41 -1.05
C MET A 5 6.38 9.34 0.04
N THR A 6 7.33 9.61 0.93
CA THR A 6 7.62 8.77 2.10
C THR A 6 7.07 9.41 3.37
N VAL A 7 6.38 8.63 4.21
CA VAL A 7 5.84 9.07 5.49
C VAL A 7 6.39 8.16 6.59
N THR A 8 6.91 8.76 7.65
CA THR A 8 7.52 8.04 8.78
C THR A 8 6.89 8.46 10.10
N GLY A 9 6.81 7.51 11.05
CA GLY A 9 6.25 7.74 12.37
C GLY A 9 4.72 7.57 12.43
N ARG A 10 4.26 6.94 13.52
CA ARG A 10 2.85 6.50 13.70
C ARG A 10 1.82 7.62 13.50
N VAL A 11 2.10 8.83 13.99
CA VAL A 11 1.19 9.98 13.87
C VAL A 11 1.05 10.45 12.42
N ALA A 12 2.16 10.57 11.70
CA ALA A 12 2.14 11.01 10.31
C ALA A 12 1.51 9.95 9.41
N ILE A 13 1.81 8.67 9.66
CA ILE A 13 1.18 7.53 8.97
C ILE A 13 -0.33 7.58 9.16
N ARG A 14 -0.83 7.77 10.40
CA ARG A 14 -2.26 7.89 10.66
C ARG A 14 -2.92 9.02 9.86
N ARG A 15 -2.32 10.21 9.86
CA ARG A 15 -2.83 11.37 9.09
C ARG A 15 -2.85 11.07 7.59
N ALA A 16 -1.84 10.36 7.08
CA ALA A 16 -1.80 9.96 5.69
C ALA A 16 -2.94 8.99 5.34
N PHE A 17 -3.24 8.01 6.19
CA PHE A 17 -4.38 7.10 6.00
C PHE A 17 -5.72 7.84 6.03
N GLU A 18 -5.92 8.77 6.96
CA GLU A 18 -7.12 9.61 7.04
C GLU A 18 -7.31 10.42 5.73
N ALA A 19 -6.23 11.02 5.21
CA ALA A 19 -6.27 11.76 3.94
C ALA A 19 -6.59 10.85 2.74
N ILE A 20 -6.07 9.62 2.71
CA ILE A 20 -6.38 8.63 1.65
C ILE A 20 -7.85 8.22 1.70
N ALA A 21 -8.38 7.95 2.89
CA ALA A 21 -9.78 7.57 3.05
C ALA A 21 -10.72 8.68 2.56
N ASN A 22 -10.41 9.93 2.89
CA ASN A 22 -11.16 11.10 2.41
C ASN A 22 -11.05 11.26 0.89
N TYR A 23 -9.86 11.06 0.30
CA TYR A 23 -9.66 11.14 -1.14
C TYR A 23 -10.55 10.15 -1.91
N PHE A 24 -10.69 8.93 -1.39
CA PHE A 24 -11.57 7.91 -1.97
C PHE A 24 -13.02 7.98 -1.47
N GLN A 25 -13.42 9.06 -0.78
CA GLN A 25 -14.76 9.25 -0.22
C GLN A 25 -15.25 8.08 0.63
N HIS A 26 -14.33 7.35 1.29
CA HIS A 26 -14.59 6.10 2.01
C HIS A 26 -15.19 4.96 1.17
N GLN A 27 -15.11 5.06 -0.16
CA GLN A 27 -15.64 4.07 -1.12
C GLN A 27 -14.55 3.16 -1.71
N LEU A 28 -13.33 3.21 -1.16
CA LEU A 28 -12.26 2.30 -1.54
C LEU A 28 -12.58 0.88 -1.04
N VAL A 29 -12.85 -0.03 -1.96
CA VAL A 29 -12.92 -1.46 -1.69
C VAL A 29 -11.56 -2.07 -1.98
N VAL A 30 -11.06 -2.84 -1.01
CA VAL A 30 -9.76 -3.51 -1.07
C VAL A 30 -10.02 -5.01 -1.02
N GLU A 31 -9.65 -5.71 -2.08
CA GLU A 31 -9.75 -7.16 -2.18
C GLU A 31 -8.35 -7.77 -2.22
N GLN A 32 -8.16 -8.82 -1.42
CA GLN A 32 -6.89 -9.53 -1.35
C GLN A 32 -6.78 -10.50 -2.53
N GLY A 33 -5.70 -10.38 -3.30
CA GLY A 33 -5.31 -11.35 -4.32
C GLY A 33 -4.32 -12.39 -3.80
N ARG A 34 -3.41 -12.86 -4.66
CA ARG A 34 -2.34 -13.77 -4.27
C ARG A 34 -1.41 -13.12 -3.25
N MET A 35 -0.96 -13.89 -2.26
CA MET A 35 0.00 -13.44 -1.25
C MET A 35 1.07 -14.50 -1.04
N GLU A 36 2.31 -14.05 -0.94
CA GLU A 36 3.48 -14.86 -0.61
C GLU A 36 4.18 -14.24 0.60
N VAL A 37 4.57 -15.08 1.56
CA VAL A 37 5.29 -14.65 2.77
C VAL A 37 6.64 -15.36 2.81
N ILE A 38 7.71 -14.57 2.86
CA ILE A 38 9.09 -15.06 2.91
C ILE A 38 9.68 -14.64 4.25
N GLU A 39 9.78 -15.59 5.18
CA GLU A 39 10.29 -15.34 6.53
C GLU A 39 11.79 -15.67 6.64
N GLY A 40 12.51 -14.86 7.41
CA GLY A 40 13.93 -15.08 7.69
C GLY A 40 14.48 -14.11 8.73
N ALA A 41 15.31 -14.62 9.65
CA ALA A 41 16.05 -13.82 10.64
C ALA A 41 15.19 -12.81 11.44
N GLY A 42 13.98 -13.21 11.87
CA GLY A 42 13.08 -12.32 12.62
C GLY A 42 12.41 -11.23 11.78
N THR A 43 12.48 -11.35 10.45
CA THR A 43 11.79 -10.50 9.49
C THR A 43 10.93 -11.33 8.55
N ALA A 44 9.91 -10.72 7.97
CA ALA A 44 9.11 -11.32 6.91
C ALA A 44 8.92 -10.31 5.78
N LEU A 45 9.25 -10.72 4.56
CA LEU A 45 8.88 -10.02 3.35
C LEU A 45 7.53 -10.58 2.88
N VAL A 46 6.53 -9.72 2.80
CA VAL A 46 5.21 -10.06 2.26
C VAL A 46 5.11 -9.46 0.87
N VAL A 47 4.88 -10.29 -0.14
CA VAL A 47 4.58 -9.85 -1.50
C VAL A 47 3.11 -10.17 -1.74
N MET A 48 2.30 -9.15 -2.03
CA MET A 48 0.87 -9.37 -2.18
C MET A 48 0.25 -8.59 -3.32
N GLU A 49 -0.69 -9.25 -3.98
CA GLU A 49 -1.59 -8.64 -4.95
C GLU A 49 -2.80 -8.09 -4.22
N THR A 50 -3.20 -6.89 -4.60
CA THR A 50 -4.35 -6.20 -4.02
C THR A 50 -5.14 -5.58 -5.15
N VAL A 51 -6.42 -5.96 -5.24
CA VAL A 51 -7.35 -5.36 -6.19
C VAL A 51 -8.05 -4.22 -5.47
N LEU A 52 -7.92 -3.01 -6.02
CA LEU A 52 -8.56 -1.81 -5.54
C LEU A 52 -9.73 -1.48 -6.45
N ARG A 53 -10.91 -1.29 -5.87
CA ARG A 53 -12.08 -0.75 -6.57
C ARG A 53 -12.48 0.57 -5.93
N TYR A 54 -12.64 1.61 -6.73
CA TYR A 54 -13.06 2.93 -6.26
C TYR A 54 -13.78 3.70 -7.37
N PRO A 55 -14.65 4.66 -7.06
CA PRO A 55 -15.34 5.45 -8.08
C PRO A 55 -14.39 6.45 -8.74
N ASP A 56 -14.55 6.67 -10.05
CA ASP A 56 -13.82 7.70 -10.82
C ASP A 56 -14.33 9.13 -10.61
N GLY A 57 -15.41 9.30 -9.83
CA GLY A 57 -16.10 10.58 -9.63
C GLY A 57 -17.15 10.91 -10.69
N GLN A 58 -17.27 10.13 -11.76
CA GLN A 58 -18.35 10.20 -12.76
C GLN A 58 -19.41 9.11 -12.56
N GLY A 59 -19.25 8.28 -11.54
CA GLY A 59 -20.17 7.20 -11.18
C GLY A 59 -19.77 5.85 -11.79
N GLN A 60 -18.64 5.76 -12.49
CA GLN A 60 -18.10 4.47 -12.92
C GLN A 60 -17.12 3.93 -11.86
N SER A 61 -17.04 2.60 -11.76
CA SER A 61 -16.08 1.94 -10.89
C SER A 61 -14.77 1.72 -11.64
N VAL A 62 -13.67 2.21 -11.08
CA VAL A 62 -12.32 1.91 -11.51
C VAL A 62 -11.83 0.71 -10.74
N GLU A 63 -11.24 -0.24 -11.45
CA GLU A 63 -10.51 -1.37 -10.87
C GLU A 63 -9.02 -1.22 -11.20
N SER A 64 -8.16 -1.41 -10.21
CA SER A 64 -6.71 -1.44 -10.41
C SER A 64 -6.08 -2.51 -9.54
N THR A 65 -5.07 -3.20 -10.06
CA THR A 65 -4.30 -4.18 -9.29
C THR A 65 -2.97 -3.58 -8.87
N ARG A 66 -2.60 -3.76 -7.60
CA ARG A 66 -1.29 -3.42 -7.05
C ARG A 66 -0.56 -4.67 -6.63
N ARG A 67 0.76 -4.67 -6.80
CA ARG A 67 1.67 -5.71 -6.29
C ARG A 67 2.53 -5.07 -5.21
N ALA A 68 2.06 -5.12 -3.97
CA ALA A 68 2.70 -4.50 -2.83
C ALA A 68 3.83 -5.36 -2.27
N THR A 69 4.79 -4.72 -1.62
CA THR A 69 5.84 -5.37 -0.83
C THR A 69 5.84 -4.79 0.58
N TYR A 70 5.71 -5.62 1.59
CA TYR A 70 5.75 -5.20 2.98
C TYR A 70 6.87 -5.89 3.74
N VAL A 71 7.47 -5.19 4.70
CA VAL A 71 8.47 -5.76 5.60
C VAL A 71 7.92 -5.76 7.01
N PHE A 72 7.77 -6.93 7.59
CA PHE A 72 7.42 -7.11 8.99
C PHE A 72 8.64 -7.51 9.80
N ARG A 73 8.68 -7.09 11.05
CA ARG A 73 9.66 -7.53 12.05
C ARG A 73 8.94 -8.21 13.19
N LEU A 74 9.48 -9.34 13.63
CA LEU A 74 9.06 -10.00 14.86
C LEU A 74 9.68 -9.26 16.04
N GLU A 75 8.85 -8.65 16.87
CA GLU A 75 9.30 -7.91 18.04
C GLU A 75 9.47 -8.83 19.26
N SER A 76 10.09 -8.32 20.33
CA SER A 76 10.36 -9.06 21.57
C SER A 76 9.10 -9.56 22.30
N ASP A 77 7.94 -8.99 21.99
CA ASP A 77 6.63 -9.41 22.50
C ASP A 77 5.99 -10.51 21.64
N ASN A 78 6.76 -11.12 20.71
CA ASN A 78 6.32 -12.12 19.74
C ASN A 78 5.21 -11.62 18.80
N GLN A 79 5.09 -10.31 18.58
CA GLN A 79 4.17 -9.74 17.60
C GLN A 79 4.90 -9.28 16.34
N TRP A 80 4.31 -9.60 15.19
CA TRP A 80 4.75 -9.05 13.91
C TRP A 80 4.29 -7.59 13.78
N ARG A 81 5.22 -6.68 13.50
CA ARG A 81 4.92 -5.27 13.23
C ARG A 81 5.38 -4.89 11.84
N CYS A 82 4.52 -4.21 11.09
CA CYS A 82 4.90 -3.65 9.80
C CYS A 82 5.94 -2.53 10.02
N THR A 83 7.10 -2.69 9.41
CA THR A 83 8.22 -1.74 9.45
C THR A 83 8.38 -0.97 8.15
N VAL A 84 7.93 -1.56 7.02
CA VAL A 84 7.86 -0.91 5.72
C VAL A 84 6.53 -1.26 5.06
N ASP A 85 5.71 -0.24 4.81
CA ASP A 85 4.50 -0.31 4.00
C ASP A 85 4.81 0.25 2.59
N ASN A 86 5.13 -0.63 1.63
CA ASN A 86 5.29 -0.26 0.23
C ASN A 86 4.19 -0.88 -0.63
N SER A 87 3.04 -0.20 -0.66
CA SER A 87 1.89 -0.55 -1.52
C SER A 87 2.16 -0.45 -3.04
N TYR A 88 3.33 0.04 -3.47
CA TYR A 88 3.75 0.11 -4.86
C TYR A 88 4.65 -1.06 -5.28
N GLY A 89 5.22 -1.78 -4.33
CA GLY A 89 6.20 -2.83 -4.62
C GLY A 89 7.35 -2.33 -5.49
N THR A 90 7.67 -3.10 -6.53
CA THR A 90 8.74 -2.77 -7.47
C THR A 90 8.34 -1.70 -8.50
N SER A 91 7.06 -1.37 -8.62
CA SER A 91 6.60 -0.30 -9.53
C SER A 91 7.10 1.09 -9.12
N LEU A 92 7.74 1.23 -7.96
CA LEU A 92 8.53 2.42 -7.62
C LEU A 92 9.67 2.71 -8.61
N LEU A 93 10.14 1.69 -9.34
CA LEU A 93 11.19 1.82 -10.36
C LEU A 93 10.63 2.15 -11.75
N ASP A 94 9.31 2.05 -11.93
CA ASP A 94 8.69 2.36 -13.20
C ASP A 94 8.85 3.87 -13.47
N PRO A 95 9.15 4.27 -14.72
CA PRO A 95 9.25 5.68 -15.06
C PRO A 95 7.90 6.36 -14.77
N VAL A 96 7.95 7.50 -14.07
CA VAL A 96 6.77 8.36 -13.92
C VAL A 96 6.44 8.87 -15.32
N LEU A 97 5.34 8.38 -15.91
CA LEU A 97 4.76 9.03 -17.07
C LEU A 97 4.38 10.44 -16.62
N SER A 98 5.18 11.42 -17.04
CA SER A 98 4.84 12.82 -16.85
C SER A 98 3.55 13.06 -17.62
N GLU A 99 2.45 13.32 -16.91
CA GLU A 99 1.26 13.93 -17.50
C GLU A 99 1.66 15.33 -17.95
N GLN A 100 2.15 15.43 -19.19
CA GLN A 100 2.09 16.66 -19.97
C GLN A 100 0.75 16.65 -20.68
N GLY A 101 -0.12 17.57 -20.26
CA GLY A 101 -1.41 17.89 -20.85
C GLY A 101 -1.93 19.16 -20.21
#